data_AF-A0A9Q0YCV9-F1
#
_entry.id   AF-A0A9Q0YCV9-F1
#
_cell.length_a   1.000
_cell.length_b   1.000
_cell.length_c   1.000
_cell.angle_alpha   90.00
_cell.angle_beta   90.00
_cell.angle_gamma   90.00
#
_symmetry.space_group_name_H-M   'P 1'
#
loop_
_entity.id
_entity.type
_entity.pdbx_description
1 polymer ?
#
loop_
_entity_poly.entity_id
_entity_poly.type
_entity_poly.pdbx_seq_one_letter_code
_entity_poly.pdbx_strand_id
1 'polypeptide(L)'
;MSSPNLNNLILVGGILAYVSMIFFGIDASLVPQSSIALMCKLHLWCLTTSFSVAFGAMFMKTWRVHRIFTNKSLHKTVEYS
;
A
#
# COMPACT_ATOMS: atom_id res chain seq x y z
N MET A 1 -13.03 11.32 -9.40
CA MET A 1 -13.08 9.91 -9.85
C MET A 1 -12.54 9.00 -8.75
N SER A 2 -13.30 8.86 -7.66
CA SER A 2 -12.98 8.00 -6.53
C SER A 2 -13.31 6.56 -6.93
N SER A 3 -12.29 5.72 -7.14
CA SER A 3 -12.53 4.28 -7.27
C SER A 3 -12.59 3.70 -5.87
N PRO A 4 -13.73 3.16 -5.43
CA PRO A 4 -13.89 2.70 -4.05
C PRO A 4 -12.84 1.65 -3.66
N ASN A 5 -12.48 0.76 -4.58
CA ASN A 5 -11.47 -0.29 -4.35
C ASN A 5 -10.05 0.27 -4.16
N LEU A 6 -9.66 1.30 -4.90
CA LEU A 6 -8.33 1.94 -4.74
C LEU A 6 -8.25 2.73 -3.44
N ASN A 7 -9.37 3.30 -2.99
CA ASN A 7 -9.44 3.96 -1.70
C ASN A 7 -9.34 2.94 -0.55
N ASN A 8 -10.00 1.80 -0.69
CA ASN A 8 -9.96 0.73 0.30
C ASN A 8 -8.56 0.12 0.45
N LEU A 9 -7.79 0.01 -0.64
CA LEU A 9 -6.40 -0.47 -0.60
C LEU A 9 -5.47 0.48 0.19
N ILE A 10 -5.64 1.79 0.04
CA ILE A 10 -4.87 2.79 0.82
C ILE A 10 -5.26 2.73 2.28
N LEU A 11 -6.56 2.59 2.57
CA LEU A 11 -7.05 2.44 3.94
C LEU A 11 -6.44 1.20 4.60
N VAL A 12 -6.41 0.06 3.91
CA VAL A 12 -5.76 -1.17 4.39
C VAL A 12 -4.27 -0.96 4.65
N GLY A 13 -3.56 -0.30 3.73
CA GLY A 13 -2.14 0.06 3.94
C GLY A 13 -1.92 0.91 5.20
N GLY A 14 -2.80 1.89 5.44
CA GLY A 14 -2.78 2.71 6.64
C GLY A 14 -3.08 1.93 7.93
N ILE A 15 -4.05 1.01 7.90
CA ILE A 15 -4.37 0.14 9.04
C ILE A 15 -3.18 -0.77 9.36
N LEU A 16 -2.54 -1.37 8.36
CA LEU A 16 -1.34 -2.18 8.55
C LEU A 16 -0.20 -1.36 9.19
N ALA A 17 -0.02 -0.10 8.78
CA ALA A 17 0.95 0.80 9.37
C ALA A 17 0.68 1.02 10.88
N TYR A 18 -0.57 1.31 11.24
CA TYR A 18 -0.96 1.51 12.64
C TYR A 18 -0.73 0.26 13.49
N VAL A 19 -1.12 -0.92 12.98
CA VAL A 19 -0.89 -2.19 13.69
C VAL A 19 0.60 -2.44 13.91
N SER A 20 1.45 -2.15 12.91
CA SER A 20 2.90 -2.31 13.04
C SER A 20 3.53 -1.40 14.10
N MET A 21 3.01 -0.17 14.23
CA MET A 21 3.46 0.79 15.23
C MET A 21 3.05 0.39 16.65
N ILE A 22 1.82 -0.10 16.82
CA ILE A 22 1.33 -0.60 18.10
C ILE A 22 2.17 -1.80 18.55
N PHE A 23 2.45 -2.74 17.64
CA PHE A 23 3.23 -3.95 17.93
C PHE A 23 4.67 -3.62 18.35
N PHE A 24 5.31 -2.63 17.72
CA PHE A 24 6.64 -2.16 18.12
C PHE A 24 6.67 -1.54 19.52
N GLY A 25 5.58 -0.88 19.95
CA GLY A 25 5.51 -0.25 21.27
C GLY A 25 5.49 -1.24 22.44
N ILE A 26 5.11 -2.50 22.20
CA ILE A 26 4.95 -3.53 23.24
C ILE A 26 6.22 -4.39 23.43
N ASP A 27 7.16 -4.33 22.48
CA ASP A 27 8.27 -5.29 22.34
C ASP A 27 9.40 -5.12 23.38
N ALA A 28 9.58 -3.93 23.97
CA ALA A 28 10.78 -3.63 24.75
C ALA A 28 10.78 -4.14 26.20
N SER A 29 9.62 -4.49 26.79
CA SER A 29 9.53 -4.75 28.24
C SER A 29 9.12 -6.18 28.62
N LEU A 30 8.67 -7.01 27.67
CA LEU A 30 8.04 -8.31 27.96
C LEU A 30 8.70 -9.51 27.25
N VAL A 31 9.68 -9.29 26.38
CA VAL A 31 10.14 -10.31 25.41
C VAL A 31 11.52 -10.88 25.76
N PRO A 32 11.71 -12.22 25.77
CA PRO A 32 13.01 -12.85 26.00
C PRO A 32 14.00 -12.63 24.84
N GLN A 33 15.30 -12.60 25.15
CA GLN A 33 16.40 -12.28 24.21
C GLN A 33 16.36 -13.06 22.89
N SER A 34 15.86 -14.29 22.90
CA SER A 34 15.71 -15.15 21.71
C SER A 34 14.67 -14.64 20.71
N SER A 35 13.64 -13.96 21.20
CA SER A 35 12.49 -13.53 20.41
C SER A 35 12.68 -12.12 19.83
N ILE A 36 13.60 -11.31 20.38
CA ILE A 36 13.94 -9.97 19.90
C ILE A 36 14.38 -9.98 18.44
N ALA A 37 15.20 -10.96 18.03
CA ALA A 37 15.66 -11.08 16.65
C ALA A 37 14.52 -11.37 15.66
N LEU A 38 13.51 -12.12 16.09
CA LEU A 38 12.34 -12.45 15.28
C LEU A 38 11.38 -11.26 15.18
N MET A 39 11.17 -10.53 16.27
CA MET A 39 10.34 -9.32 16.30
C MET A 39 10.96 -8.20 15.45
N CYS A 40 12.29 -8.01 15.48
CA CYS A 40 13.00 -7.07 14.62
C CYS A 40 12.80 -7.40 13.12
N LYS A 41 12.87 -8.68 12.75
CA LYS A 41 12.59 -9.13 11.37
C LYS A 41 11.13 -8.88 10.97
N LEU A 42 10.19 -9.17 11.86
CA LEU A 42 8.76 -8.96 11.62
C LEU A 42 8.40 -7.48 11.49
N HIS A 43 8.98 -6.63 12.33
CA HIS A 43 8.84 -5.19 12.20
C HIS A 43 9.30 -4.73 10.82
N LEU A 44 10.50 -5.13 10.39
CA LEU A 44 11.05 -4.75 9.10
C LEU A 44 10.15 -5.22 7.95
N TRP A 45 9.60 -6.44 8.04
CA TRP A 45 8.62 -6.96 7.09
C TRP A 45 7.31 -6.17 7.07
N CYS A 46 6.72 -5.86 8.22
CA CYS A 46 5.50 -5.08 8.30
C CYS A 46 5.69 -3.65 7.76
N LEU A 47 6.83 -3.01 8.06
CA LEU A 47 7.10 -1.65 7.64
C LEU A 47 7.34 -1.56 6.12
N THR A 48 8.10 -2.51 5.56
CA THR A 48 8.31 -2.60 4.11
C THR A 48 7.03 -2.91 3.35
N THR A 49 6.22 -3.85 3.83
CA THR A 49 4.92 -4.19 3.20
C THR A 49 3.92 -3.03 3.24
N SER A 50 3.81 -2.34 4.37
CA SER A 50 2.98 -1.12 4.50
C SER A 50 3.39 -0.04 3.51
N PHE A 51 4.70 0.24 3.42
CA PHE A 51 5.25 1.20 2.46
C PHE A 51 4.97 0.79 1.01
N SER A 52 5.21 -0.47 0.65
CA SER A 52 4.94 -1.00 -0.70
C SER A 52 3.46 -0.89 -1.07
N VAL A 53 2.53 -1.17 -0.15
CA VAL A 53 1.09 -1.05 -0.39
C VAL A 53 0.70 0.42 -0.57
N ALA A 54 1.21 1.34 0.25
CA ALA A 54 0.93 2.77 0.14
C ALA A 54 1.43 3.35 -1.21
N PHE A 55 2.68 3.07 -1.58
CA PHE A 55 3.25 3.50 -2.86
C PHE A 55 2.56 2.83 -4.05
N GLY A 56 2.30 1.52 -3.97
CA GLY A 56 1.60 0.78 -5.01
C GLY A 56 0.20 1.33 -5.26
N ALA A 57 -0.53 1.69 -4.21
CA ALA A 57 -1.86 2.29 -4.34
C ALA A 57 -1.83 3.70 -4.95
N MET A 58 -0.80 4.51 -4.68
CA MET A 58 -0.58 5.78 -5.39
C MET A 58 -0.32 5.55 -6.88
N PHE A 59 0.57 4.61 -7.23
CA PHE A 59 0.84 4.26 -8.63
C PHE A 59 -0.41 3.77 -9.36
N MET A 60 -1.22 2.92 -8.72
CA MET A 60 -2.48 2.45 -9.30
C MET A 60 -3.49 3.59 -9.54
N LYS A 61 -3.55 4.60 -8.66
CA LYS A 61 -4.35 5.81 -8.90
C LYS A 61 -3.88 6.56 -10.13
N THR A 62 -2.58 6.80 -10.27
CA THR A 62 -1.99 7.49 -11.44
C THR A 62 -2.18 6.69 -12.73
N TRP A 63 -1.96 5.37 -12.68
CA TRP A 63 -2.17 4.45 -13.80
C TRP A 63 -3.63 4.47 -14.28
N ARG A 64 -4.59 4.48 -13.34
CA ARG A 64 -6.01 4.58 -13.69
C ARG A 64 -6.31 5.87 -14.44
N VAL A 65 -5.79 7.01 -13.97
CA VAL A 65 -5.96 8.30 -14.66
C VAL A 65 -5.35 8.24 -16.06
N HIS A 66 -4.12 7.74 -16.18
CA HIS A 66 -3.45 7.56 -17.47
C HIS A 66 -4.28 6.69 -18.44
N ARG A 67 -4.79 5.53 -17.98
CA ARG A 67 -5.65 4.63 -18.76
C ARG A 67 -6.95 5.29 -19.22
N ILE A 68 -7.55 6.16 -18.41
CA ILE A 68 -8.78 6.89 -18.77
C ILE A 68 -8.48 7.88 -19.91
N PHE A 69 -7.41 8.66 -19.83
CA PHE A 69 -7.04 9.60 -20.88
C PHE A 69 -6.56 8.90 -22.16
N THR A 70 -5.78 7.82 -22.03
CA THR A 70 -5.34 6.98 -23.16
C THR A 70 -6.50 6.29 -23.87
N ASN A 71 -7.52 5.80 -23.16
CA ASN A 71 -8.70 5.19 -23.83
C ASN A 71 -9.52 6.21 -24.61
N LYS A 72 -9.62 7.46 -24.13
CA LYS A 72 -10.34 8.52 -24.86
C LYS A 72 -9.61 8.96 -26.13
N SER A 73 -8.28 8.95 -26.13
CA SER A 73 -7.49 9.21 -27.35
C SER A 73 -7.56 8.06 -28.34
N LEU A 74 -7.60 6.81 -27.88
CA LEU A 74 -7.73 5.63 -28.75
C LEU A 74 -9.10 5.56 -29.44
N HIS A 75 -10.21 5.84 -28.75
CA HIS A 75 -11.54 5.82 -29.37
C HIS A 75 -11.67 6.86 -30.50
N LYS A 76 -11.05 8.04 -30.35
CA LYS A 76 -11.02 9.03 -31.42
C LYS A 76 -10.24 8.57 -32.65
N THR A 77 -9.23 7.73 -32.53
CA THR A 77 -8.45 7.29 -33.70
C THR A 77 -9.19 6.22 -34.52
N VAL A 78 -10.05 5.40 -33.91
CA VAL A 78 -10.77 4.31 -34.63
C VAL A 78 -12.02 4.78 -35.39
N GLU A 79 -12.61 5.93 -35.06
CA GLU A 79 -13.70 6.52 -35.86
C GLU A 79 -13.20 7.29 -37.11
N TYR A 80 -11.89 7.52 -37.25
CA TYR A 80 -11.27 8.16 -38.42
C TYR A 80 -10.41 7.19 -39.24
N SER A 81 -10.83 5.93 -39.42
CA SER A 81 -10.24 5.00 -40.37
C SER A 81 -11.30 4.22 -41.13
#